data_AF-A0A7Y1UUY2-F1
#
_entry.id   AF-A0A7Y1UUY2-F1
#
_cell.length_a   1.000
_cell.length_b   1.000
_cell.length_c   1.000
_cell.angle_alpha   90.00
_cell.angle_beta   90.00
_cell.angle_gamma   90.00
#
_symmetry.space_group_name_H-M   'P 1'
#
loop_
_entity.id
_entity.type
_entity.pdbx_description
1 polymer ?
#
loop_
_entity_poly.entity_id
_entity_poly.type
_entity_poly.pdbx_seq_one_letter_code
_entity_poly.pdbx_strand_id
1 'polypeptide(L)' 'MPDMFHTDAAQARTSLDTLAALDTNLVLPGHGSPYKGQASEAVRLAKR' A
#
# COMPACT_ATOMS: atom_id res chain seq x y z
N MET A 1 19.49 -10.88 -2.67
CA MET A 1 18.09 -10.80 -3.17
C MET A 1 18.01 -9.48 -3.91
N PRO A 2 17.71 -9.36 -5.23
CA PRO A 2 16.31 -9.33 -5.70
C PRO A 2 16.07 -9.27 -7.26
N ASP A 3 15.74 -10.35 -7.98
CA ASP A 3 15.13 -10.21 -9.33
C ASP A 3 13.60 -10.33 -9.30
N MET A 4 13.03 -10.61 -8.13
CA MET A 4 11.59 -10.83 -7.94
C MET A 4 10.83 -9.59 -7.45
N PHE A 5 11.51 -8.47 -7.15
CA PHE A 5 10.88 -7.25 -6.67
C PHE A 5 10.87 -6.18 -7.75
N HIS A 6 9.68 -5.67 -8.07
CA HIS A 6 9.55 -4.53 -8.97
C HIS A 6 10.11 -3.27 -8.30
N THR A 7 10.96 -2.55 -9.03
CA THR A 7 11.61 -1.30 -8.58
C THR A 7 10.99 -0.04 -9.19
N ASP A 8 9.92 -0.19 -9.98
CA ASP A 8 9.20 0.94 -10.56
C ASP A 8 8.38 1.70 -9.48
N ALA A 9 8.98 2.78 -9.00
CA ALA A 9 8.38 3.62 -7.97
C ALA A 9 7.19 4.46 -8.49
N ALA A 10 7.07 4.69 -9.80
CA ALA A 10 5.94 5.44 -10.37
C ALA A 10 4.70 4.53 -10.43
N GLN A 11 4.88 3.30 -10.89
CA GLN A 11 3.82 2.30 -10.90
C GLN A 11 3.37 1.96 -9.47
N ALA A 12 4.29 1.84 -8.52
CA ALA A 12 3.95 1.59 -7.12
C ALA A 12 3.05 2.69 -6.54
N ARG A 13 3.37 3.97 -6.79
CA ARG A 13 2.56 5.10 -6.32
C ARG A 13 1.16 5.11 -6.94
N THR A 14 1.07 4.79 -8.23
CA THR A 14 -0.21 4.70 -8.94
C THR A 14 -1.09 3.58 -8.37
N SER A 15 -0.51 2.40 -8.11
CA SER A 15 -1.24 1.30 -7.47
C SER A 15 -1.74 1.67 -6.06
N LEU A 16 -0.93 2.41 -5.30
CA LEU A 16 -1.33 2.91 -3.99
C LEU A 16 -2.51 3.89 -4.07
N ASP A 17 -2.58 4.75 -5.11
CA ASP A 17 -3.74 5.64 -5.30
C ASP A 17 -5.04 4.86 -5.56
N THR A 18 -4.96 3.77 -6.32
CA THR A 18 -6.11 2.86 -6.51
C THR A 18 -6.57 2.23 -5.19
N LEU A 19 -5.62 1.83 -4.33
CA LEU A 19 -5.94 1.27 -3.01
C LEU A 19 -6.53 2.30 -2.04
N ALA A 20 -6.13 3.57 -2.14
CA ALA A 20 -6.63 4.65 -1.30
C ALA A 20 -8.12 4.94 -1.52
N ALA A 21 -8.64 4.60 -2.70
CA ALA A 21 -10.05 4.79 -3.06
C ALA A 21 -10.98 3.70 -2.49
N LEU A 22 -10.43 2.64 -1.88
CA LEU A 22 -11.22 1.58 -1.27
C LEU A 22 -11.77 2.06 0.08
N ASP A 23 -13.10 1.99 0.25
CA ASP A 23 -13.74 2.26 1.54
C ASP A 23 -13.62 1.04 2.47
N THR A 24 -12.44 0.88 3.04
CA THR A 24 -12.14 -0.15 4.04
C THR A 24 -11.31 0.41 5.18
N ASN A 25 -11.53 -0.13 6.37
CA ASN A 25 -10.86 0.23 7.60
C ASN A 25 -9.86 -0.85 8.07
N LEU A 26 -9.59 -1.86 7.24
CA LEU A 26 -8.65 -2.94 7.53
C LEU A 26 -7.81 -3.26 6.28
N VAL A 27 -6.49 -3.20 6.42
CA VAL A 27 -5.53 -3.62 5.39
C VAL A 27 -4.68 -4.77 5.92
N LEU A 28 -4.66 -5.88 5.18
CA LEU A 28 -3.89 -7.08 5.49
C LEU A 28 -2.71 -7.19 4.52
N PRO A 29 -1.50 -6.73 4.91
CA PRO A 29 -0.33 -6.80 4.05
C PRO A 29 0.15 -8.26 3.90
N GLY A 30 0.88 -8.54 2.83
CA GLY A 30 1.51 -9.85 2.65
C GLY A 30 2.57 -10.18 3.72
N HIS A 31 3.05 -9.18 4.46
CA HIS A 31 3.98 -9.33 5.58
C HIS A 31 3.74 -8.24 6.64
N GLY A 32 4.08 -8.53 7.89
CA GLY A 32 3.94 -7.60 9.01
C GLY A 32 2.52 -7.58 9.61
N SER A 33 2.28 -6.59 10.45
CA SER A 33 1.02 -6.47 11.20
C SER A 33 -0.10 -5.86 10.34
N PRO A 34 -1.36 -6.29 10.54
CA PRO A 34 -2.53 -5.62 9.97
C PRO A 34 -2.57 -4.13 10.30
N TYR A 35 -2.94 -3.31 9.33
CA TYR A 35 -3.24 -1.90 9.56
C TYR A 35 -4.75 -1.73 9.80
N LYS A 36 -5.09 -1.12 10.94
CA LYS A 36 -6.48 -0.81 11.33
C LYS A 36 -6.68 0.69 11.21
N GLY A 37 -7.54 1.11 10.28
CA GLY A 37 -7.75 2.49 9.87
C GLY A 37 -8.08 2.56 8.38
N GLN A 38 -8.56 3.71 7.92
CA GLN A 38 -8.92 3.88 6.51
C GLN A 38 -7.75 3.54 5.58
N ALA A 39 -8.03 2.81 4.50
CA ALA A 39 -7.01 2.46 3.50
C ALA A 39 -6.29 3.70 2.93
N SER A 40 -6.99 4.82 2.80
CA SER A 40 -6.41 6.11 2.40
C SER A 40 -5.30 6.58 3.34
N GLU A 41 -5.45 6.39 4.65
CA GLU A 41 -4.43 6.74 5.64
C GLU A 41 -3.24 5.77 5.60
N ALA A 42 -3.49 4.48 5.40
CA ALA A 42 -2.43 3.49 5.18
C ALA A 42 -1.56 3.88 3.96
N VAL A 43 -2.20 4.26 2.85
CA VAL A 43 -1.53 4.72 1.63
C VAL A 43 -0.74 5.99 1.88
N ARG A 44 -1.30 6.97 2.60
CA ARG A 44 -0.60 8.21 2.96
C ARG A 44 0.68 7.95 3.76
N LEU A 45 0.65 6.97 4.67
CA LEU A 45 1.83 6.56 5.44
C LEU A 45 2.87 5.83 4.57
N ALA A 46 2.44 4.97 3.64
CA ALA A 46 3.32 4.24 2.74
C ALA A 46 4.03 5.13 1.70
N LYS A 47 3.50 6.32 1.43
CA LYS A 47 4.08 7.30 0.49
C LYS A 47 5.09 8.27 1.14
N ARG A 48 5.25 8.24 2.46
CA ARG A 48 6.26 9.06 3.17
C ARG A 48 7.66 8.50 2.97
#